data_AF-A0A078G487-F1
#
_entry.id   AF-A0A078G487-F1
#
_cell.length_a   1.000
_cell.length_b   1.000
_cell.length_c   1.000
_cell.angle_alpha   90.00
_cell.angle_beta   90.00
_cell.angle_gamma   90.00
#
_symmetry.space_group_name_H-M   'P 1'
#
loop_
_entity.id
_entity.type
_entity.pdbx_description
1 polymer ?
#
loop_
_entity_poly.entity_id
_entity_poly.type
_entity_poly.pdbx_seq_one_letter_code
_entity_poly.pdbx_strand_id
1 'polypeptide(L)'
;MKFTDASLVPYVNAYAMALPLMIRNIFKDVSMDTSKFSINIVSEGVPHVLKVEDIGVYALKLIECHAMRIVDLTKLSEEKIAII
;
A
#
# COMPACT_ATOMS: atom_id res chain seq x y z
N MET A 1 3.41 -11.20 -3.59
CA MET A 1 2.24 -12.06 -3.32
C MET A 1 1.02 -11.32 -3.84
N LYS A 2 0.45 -11.75 -4.98
CA LYS A 2 -0.86 -11.24 -5.38
C LYS A 2 -1.85 -11.71 -4.30
N PHE A 3 -2.86 -10.91 -3.95
CA PHE A 3 -4.11 -11.49 -3.42
C PHE A 3 -4.76 -12.23 -4.60
N THR A 4 -4.09 -13.29 -5.09
CA THR A 4 -4.57 -14.16 -6.17
C THR A 4 -5.57 -15.16 -5.66
N ASP A 5 -5.77 -15.23 -4.35
CA ASP A 5 -6.90 -15.97 -3.84
C ASP A 5 -8.17 -15.14 -4.06
N ALA A 6 -8.85 -15.45 -5.15
CA ALA A 6 -10.15 -14.88 -5.49
C ALA A 6 -11.16 -15.02 -4.33
N SER A 7 -10.95 -15.96 -3.41
CA SER A 7 -11.77 -16.15 -2.22
C SER A 7 -11.71 -14.96 -1.26
N LEU A 8 -10.64 -14.16 -1.27
CA LEU A 8 -10.46 -13.00 -0.38
C LEU A 8 -11.07 -11.71 -0.91
N VAL A 9 -11.37 -11.65 -2.21
CA VAL A 9 -11.93 -10.46 -2.87
C VAL A 9 -13.23 -9.96 -2.22
N PRO A 10 -14.20 -10.81 -1.82
CA PRO A 10 -15.40 -10.36 -1.12
C PRO A 10 -15.10 -9.70 0.23
N TYR A 11 -14.15 -10.25 0.99
CA TYR A 11 -13.78 -9.72 2.31
C TYR A 11 -13.07 -8.37 2.20
N VAL A 12 -12.13 -8.25 1.25
CA VAL A 12 -11.45 -6.98 0.96
C VAL A 12 -12.46 -5.92 0.54
N ASN A 13 -13.43 -6.27 -0.31
CA ASN A 13 -14.49 -5.36 -0.74
C ASN A 13 -15.42 -4.97 0.42
N ALA A 14 -15.80 -5.90 1.29
CA ALA A 14 -16.62 -5.62 2.45
C ALA A 14 -15.91 -4.65 3.41
N TYR A 15 -14.62 -4.90 3.68
CA TYR A 15 -13.79 -4.01 4.50
C TYR A 15 -13.64 -2.62 3.87
N ALA A 16 -13.41 -2.57 2.56
CA ALA A 16 -13.31 -1.34 1.78
C ALA A 16 -14.57 -0.45 1.88
N MET A 17 -15.74 -1.05 2.03
CA MET A 17 -17.01 -0.33 2.20
C MET A 17 -17.30 0.01 3.66
N ALA A 18 -16.99 -0.89 4.59
CA ALA A 18 -17.39 -0.76 5.99
C ALA A 18 -16.48 0.21 6.77
N LEU A 19 -15.18 0.22 6.50
CA LEU A 19 -14.23 0.99 7.32
C LEU A 19 -14.51 2.51 7.33
N PRO A 20 -14.81 3.19 6.20
CA PRO A 20 -15.12 4.62 6.23
C PRO A 20 -16.34 4.94 7.11
N LEU A 21 -17.36 4.06 7.08
CA LEU A 21 -18.54 4.16 7.94
C LEU A 21 -18.21 3.93 9.42
N MET A 22 -17.35 2.95 9.72
CA MET A 22 -16.90 2.69 11.09
C MET A 22 -16.11 3.86 11.65
N ILE A 23 -15.16 4.40 10.87
CA ILE A 23 -14.36 5.57 11.24
C ILE A 23 -15.27 6.78 11.50
N ARG A 24 -16.21 7.06 10.59
CA ARG A 24 -17.21 8.13 10.77
C ARG A 24 -17.95 7.99 12.11
N ASN A 25 -18.38 6.78 12.43
CA ASN A 25 -19.10 6.51 13.68
C ASN A 25 -18.21 6.68 14.92
N ILE A 26 -16.93 6.31 14.85
CA ILE A 26 -15.95 6.46 15.95
C ILE A 26 -15.70 7.94 16.24
N PHE A 27 -15.44 8.74 15.21
CA PHE A 27 -15.14 10.17 15.36
C PHE A 27 -16.39 11.05 15.49
N LYS A 28 -17.58 10.49 15.24
CA LYS A 28 -18.87 11.19 15.25
C LYS A 28 -18.93 12.40 14.30
N ASP A 29 -18.11 12.39 13.25
CA ASP A 29 -18.02 13.49 12.29
C ASP A 29 -18.81 13.16 11.03
N VAL A 30 -20.01 13.72 10.93
CA VAL A 30 -20.93 13.49 9.79
C VAL A 30 -20.44 14.06 8.46
N SER A 31 -19.41 14.92 8.48
CA SER A 31 -18.82 15.51 7.28
C SER A 31 -17.77 14.61 6.62
N MET A 32 -17.31 13.56 7.31
CA MET A 32 -16.31 12.63 6.79
C MET A 32 -16.82 11.92 5.54
N ASP A 33 -15.95 11.85 4.53
CA ASP A 33 -16.19 11.06 3.35
C ASP A 33 -16.33 9.57 3.71
N THR A 34 -17.43 8.97 3.26
CA THR A 34 -17.68 7.54 3.41
C THR A 34 -17.69 6.80 2.07
N SER A 35 -17.11 7.41 1.04
CA SER A 35 -16.87 6.76 -0.23
C SER A 35 -16.05 5.49 -0.02
N LYS A 36 -16.33 4.48 -0.84
CA LYS A 36 -15.58 3.23 -0.82
C LYS A 36 -14.13 3.52 -1.23
N PHE A 37 -13.18 3.23 -0.36
CA PHE A 37 -11.76 3.28 -0.72
C PHE A 37 -11.34 2.04 -1.50
N SER A 38 -10.28 2.14 -2.30
CA SER A 38 -9.69 0.99 -2.99
C SER A 38 -8.44 0.51 -2.26
N ILE A 39 -8.23 -0.80 -2.27
CA ILE A 39 -7.00 -1.42 -1.73
C ILE A 39 -6.26 -2.01 -2.92
N ASN A 40 -5.05 -1.50 -3.17
CA ASN A 40 -4.17 -1.97 -4.23
C ASN A 40 -2.90 -2.54 -3.60
N ILE A 41 -2.49 -3.75 -4.00
CA ILE A 41 -1.19 -4.28 -3.63
C ILE A 41 -0.17 -3.78 -4.64
N VAL A 42 0.78 -2.97 -4.19
CA VAL A 42 1.96 -2.62 -4.96
C VAL A 42 3.01 -3.68 -4.67
N SER A 43 2.99 -4.79 -5.41
CA SER A 43 4.01 -5.86 -5.28
C SER A 43 4.69 -6.21 -6.60
N GLU A 44 4.11 -5.85 -7.74
CA GLU A 44 4.76 -6.01 -9.03
C GLU A 44 5.84 -4.94 -9.18
N GLY A 45 7.06 -5.36 -9.49
CA GLY A 45 8.23 -4.47 -9.64
C GLY A 45 8.87 -4.00 -8.34
N VAL A 46 8.31 -4.33 -7.17
CA VAL A 46 8.96 -4.03 -5.88
C VAL A 46 10.11 -5.01 -5.66
N PRO A 47 11.35 -4.52 -5.44
CA PRO A 47 12.50 -5.38 -5.19
C PRO A 47 12.30 -6.19 -3.90
N HIS A 48 12.74 -7.45 -3.93
CA HIS A 48 12.75 -8.30 -2.74
C HIS A 48 13.85 -7.82 -1.80
N VAL A 49 13.50 -7.53 -0.54
CA VAL A 49 14.48 -7.13 0.47
C VAL A 49 15.22 -8.38 0.95
N LEU A 50 16.54 -8.45 0.78
CA LEU A 50 17.33 -9.61 1.20
C LEU A 50 17.57 -9.65 2.71
N LYS A 51 17.70 -8.49 3.35
CA LYS A 51 17.92 -8.38 4.79
C LYS A 51 16.76 -7.68 5.48
N VAL A 52 16.30 -8.26 6.58
CA VAL A 52 15.17 -7.71 7.36
C VAL A 52 15.45 -6.29 7.88
N GLU A 53 16.71 -5.99 8.20
CA GLU A 53 17.15 -4.67 8.67
C GLU A 53 16.92 -3.54 7.65
N ASP A 54 16.87 -3.86 6.35
CA ASP A 54 16.72 -2.89 5.27
C ASP A 54 15.24 -2.60 4.93
N ILE A 55 14.28 -3.33 5.50
CA ILE A 55 12.85 -3.21 5.18
C ILE A 55 12.34 -1.77 5.36
N GLY A 56 12.78 -1.09 6.41
CA GLY A 56 12.38 0.29 6.68
C GLY A 56 12.82 1.27 5.58
N VAL A 57 14.07 1.13 5.11
CA VAL A 57 14.63 1.98 4.05
C VAL A 57 13.88 1.74 2.73
N TYR A 58 13.59 0.48 2.42
CA TYR A 58 12.79 0.11 1.25
C TYR A 58 11.37 0.68 1.32
N ALA A 59 10.72 0.62 2.47
CA ALA A 59 9.38 1.17 2.65
C ALA A 59 9.36 2.69 2.40
N LEU A 60 10.33 3.42 2.96
CA LEU A 60 10.47 4.86 2.73
C LEU A 60 10.73 5.18 1.25
N LYS A 61 11.59 4.41 0.60
CA LYS A 61 11.89 4.62 -0.83
C LYS A 61 10.68 4.36 -1.72
N LEU A 62 9.87 3.34 -1.41
CA LEU A 62 8.62 3.08 -2.10
C LEU A 62 7.62 4.24 -1.95
N ILE A 63 7.51 4.80 -0.74
CA ILE A 63 6.67 5.99 -0.50
C ILE A 63 7.16 7.17 -1.33
N GLU A 64 8.47 7.44 -1.34
CA GLU A 64 9.07 8.52 -2.13
C GLU A 64 8.78 8.33 -3.64
N CYS A 65 9.05 7.14 -4.18
CA CYS A 65 8.77 6.83 -5.58
C CYS A 65 7.28 6.99 -5.92
N HIS A 66 6.39 6.55 -5.03
CA HIS A 66 4.94 6.71 -5.24
C HIS A 66 4.53 8.19 -5.24
N ALA A 67 5.04 8.99 -4.31
CA ALA A 67 4.79 10.42 -4.24
C ALA A 67 5.27 11.15 -5.51
N MET A 68 6.39 10.71 -6.09
CA MET A 68 6.95 11.23 -7.34
C MET A 68 6.32 10.63 -8.61
N ARG A 69 5.33 9.73 -8.47
CA ARG A 69 4.71 8.98 -9.59
C ARG A 69 5.72 8.17 -10.42
N ILE A 70 6.78 7.69 -9.78
CA ILE A 70 7.73 6.74 -10.38
C ILE A 70 7.10 5.36 -10.32
N VAL A 71 6.62 4.87 -11.46
CA VAL A 71 5.87 3.60 -11.57
C VAL A 71 6.78 2.41 -11.86
N ASP A 72 7.93 2.64 -12.50
CA ASP A 72 8.91 1.62 -12.82
C ASP A 72 9.87 1.37 -11.65
N LEU A 73 9.41 0.55 -10.71
CA LEU A 73 10.15 0.18 -9.50
C LEU A 73 11.21 -0.91 -9.76
N THR A 74 11.26 -1.50 -10.96
CA THR A 74 12.27 -2.51 -11.33
C THR A 74 13.70 -1.95 -11.31
N LYS A 75 13.82 -0.62 -11.34
CA LYS A 75 15.09 0.12 -11.25
C LYS A 75 15.55 0.39 -9.82
N LEU A 76 14.76 0.06 -8.80
CA LEU A 76 15.17 0.10 -7.40
C LEU A 76 16.05 -1.13 -7.10
N SER A 77 17.33 -1.04 -7.45
CA SER A 77 18.35 -2.00 -6.98
C SER A 77 18.86 -1.59 -5.61
N GLU A 78 19.35 -2.56 -4.81
CA GLU A 78 20.01 -2.32 -3.50
C GLU A 78 21.03 -1.18 -3.58
N GLU A 79 21.84 -1.16 -4.64
CA GLU A 79 22.88 -0.15 -4.89
C GLU A 79 22.33 1.29 -5.03
N LYS A 80 21.08 1.47 -5.47
CA LYS A 80 20.44 2.79 -5.64
C LYS A 80 19.62 3.22 -4.43
N ILE A 81 19.28 2.28 -3.56
CA ILE A 81 18.59 2.54 -2.29
C ILE A 81 19.61 2.96 -1.22
N ALA A 82 20.86 2.50 -1.34
CA ALA A 82 21.98 2.86 -0.45
C ALA A 82 22.48 4.31 -0.61
N ILE A 83 22.00 5.08 -1.58
CA ILE A 83 22.32 6.51 -1.71
C ILE A 83 21.22 7.31 -0.99
N ILE A 84 21.40 7.44 0.32
CA ILE A 84 20.82 8.51 1.14
C ILE A 84 21.94 9.48 1.49
#